data_AF-A0A2S9TFH2-F1
#
_entry.id   AF-A0A2S9TFH2-F1
#
_cell.length_a   1.000
_cell.length_b   1.000
_cell.length_c   1.000
_cell.angle_alpha   90.00
_cell.angle_beta   90.00
_cell.angle_gamma   90.00
#
_symmetry.space_group_name_H-M   'P 1'
#
loop_
_entity.id
_entity.type
_entity.pdbx_description
1 polymer ?
#
loop_
_entity_poly.entity_id
_entity_poly.type
_entity_poly.pdbx_seq_one_letter_code
_entity_poly.pdbx_strand_id
1 'polypeptide(L)'
;MNNNIKKLKVKDKWEKDFGILTYDSSKNTFTFQYDDNCKGYSFSDINIQNGREFEQDKIFNVFSFDDSFVKNQLMTEHNLFGKSDNEVQWFFKELCAKNNTLSCRGFYFKKIGENVCKIN
;
A
#
# COMPACT_ATOMS: atom_id res chain seq x y z
N MET A 1 -7.51 21.05 -5.56
CA MET A 1 -7.80 19.60 -5.65
C MET A 1 -7.68 19.04 -4.25
N ASN A 2 -8.74 18.41 -3.72
CA ASN A 2 -8.71 17.82 -2.39
C ASN A 2 -7.73 16.64 -2.38
N ASN A 3 -6.50 16.89 -1.93
CA ASN A 3 -5.35 15.99 -2.01
C ASN A 3 -5.38 14.86 -0.96
N ASN A 4 -6.58 14.51 -0.46
CA ASN A 4 -6.76 13.61 0.68
C ASN A 4 -6.80 12.14 0.27
N ILE A 5 -6.98 11.83 -1.01
CA ILE A 5 -7.01 10.47 -1.51
C ILE A 5 -5.70 10.19 -2.26
N LYS A 6 -4.97 9.19 -1.80
CA LYS A 6 -3.72 8.73 -2.40
C LYS A 6 -3.85 7.29 -2.85
N LYS A 7 -3.17 6.91 -3.94
CA LYS A 7 -3.29 5.57 -4.54
C LYS A 7 -1.95 5.01 -4.98
N LEU A 8 -1.77 3.71 -4.78
CA LEU A 8 -0.62 2.94 -5.24
C LEU A 8 -1.12 1.68 -5.95
N LYS A 9 -0.51 1.37 -7.08
CA LYS A 9 -0.68 0.08 -7.74
C LYS A 9 0.07 -0.97 -6.93
N VAL A 10 -0.58 -2.08 -6.65
CA VAL A 10 -0.01 -3.24 -5.97
C VAL A 10 0.35 -4.29 -7.00
N LYS A 11 1.57 -4.81 -6.91
CA LYS A 11 2.08 -5.89 -7.74
C LYS A 11 2.54 -7.04 -6.84
N ASP A 12 2.37 -8.28 -7.28
CA ASP A 12 2.93 -9.42 -6.57
C ASP A 12 4.45 -9.54 -6.78
N LYS A 13 5.09 -10.50 -6.12
CA LYS A 13 6.54 -10.76 -6.25
C LYS A 13 7.01 -11.10 -7.66
N TRP A 14 6.09 -11.45 -8.56
CA TRP A 14 6.34 -11.74 -9.97
C TRP A 14 6.03 -10.53 -10.87
N GLU A 15 5.86 -9.35 -10.26
CA GLU A 15 5.49 -8.08 -10.90
C GLU A 15 4.14 -8.07 -11.62
N LYS A 16 3.28 -9.06 -11.38
CA LYS A 16 1.93 -9.09 -11.93
C LYS A 16 1.04 -8.11 -11.20
N ASP A 17 0.13 -7.49 -11.94
CA ASP A 17 -0.82 -6.54 -11.37
C ASP A 17 -1.77 -7.27 -10.41
N PHE A 18 -1.82 -6.79 -9.18
CA PHE A 18 -2.61 -7.39 -8.10
C PHE A 18 -3.84 -6.54 -7.78
N GLY A 19 -3.68 -5.23 -7.76
CA GLY A 19 -4.77 -4.30 -7.50
C GLY A 19 -4.32 -2.87 -7.23
N ILE A 20 -5.19 -2.10 -6.61
CA ILE A 20 -4.96 -0.71 -6.22
C ILE A 20 -5.23 -0.59 -4.72
N LEU A 21 -4.22 -0.11 -3.99
CA LEU A 21 -4.35 0.30 -2.59
C LEU A 21 -4.57 1.81 -2.55
N THR A 22 -5.64 2.23 -1.90
CA THR A 22 -6.04 3.62 -1.71
C THR A 22 -5.99 3.96 -0.23
N TYR A 23 -5.52 5.16 0.10
CA TYR A 23 -5.58 5.74 1.43
C TYR A 23 -6.33 7.07 1.38
N ASP A 24 -7.41 7.19 2.14
CA ASP A 24 -8.14 8.44 2.35
C ASP A 24 -7.70 9.04 3.69
N SER A 25 -6.82 10.04 3.64
CA SER A 25 -6.29 10.70 4.83
C SER A 25 -7.31 11.58 5.56
N SER A 26 -8.46 11.89 4.94
CA SER A 26 -9.52 12.65 5.62
C SER A 26 -10.37 11.77 6.52
N LYS A 27 -10.54 10.50 6.13
CA LYS A 27 -11.24 9.47 6.91
C LYS A 27 -10.29 8.59 7.72
N ASN A 28 -9.01 8.67 7.41
CA ASN A 28 -7.97 7.79 7.89
C ASN A 28 -8.28 6.31 7.61
N THR A 29 -8.80 5.98 6.43
CA THR A 29 -9.18 4.62 6.03
C THR A 29 -8.42 4.15 4.78
N PHE A 30 -8.34 2.83 4.63
CA PHE A 30 -7.77 2.19 3.44
C PHE A 30 -8.84 1.47 2.64
N THR A 31 -8.71 1.52 1.32
CA THR A 31 -9.49 0.72 0.39
C THR A 31 -8.54 -0.09 -0.48
N PHE A 32 -8.80 -1.38 -0.66
CA PHE A 32 -8.10 -2.22 -1.62
C PHE A 32 -9.06 -2.77 -2.65
N GLN A 33 -8.73 -2.58 -3.93
CA GLN A 33 -9.47 -3.09 -5.06
C GLN A 33 -8.58 -4.03 -5.88
N TYR A 34 -9.01 -5.27 -6.08
CA TYR A 34 -8.31 -6.22 -6.94
C TYR A 34 -8.33 -5.76 -8.40
N ASP A 35 -7.25 -6.01 -9.13
CA ASP A 35 -7.22 -5.87 -10.59
C ASP A 35 -8.18 -6.88 -11.24
N ASP A 36 -8.89 -6.50 -12.31
CA ASP A 36 -9.94 -7.32 -12.95
C ASP A 36 -9.44 -8.71 -13.38
N ASN A 37 -8.19 -8.81 -13.81
CA ASN A 37 -7.59 -10.06 -14.29
C ASN A 37 -6.93 -10.87 -13.18
N CYS A 38 -6.85 -10.31 -11.96
CA CYS A 38 -6.29 -11.02 -10.82
C CYS A 38 -7.26 -12.13 -10.38
N LYS A 39 -6.78 -13.37 -10.38
CA LYS A 39 -7.49 -14.50 -9.75
C LYS A 39 -7.36 -14.51 -8.22
N GLY A 40 -6.53 -13.61 -7.69
CA GLY A 40 -6.34 -13.36 -6.27
C GLY A 40 -5.78 -14.55 -5.49
N TYR A 41 -5.62 -14.32 -4.19
CA TYR A 41 -5.52 -15.34 -3.16
C TYR A 41 -6.30 -14.82 -1.96
N SER A 42 -7.02 -15.70 -1.26
CA SER A 42 -7.71 -15.33 -0.03
C SER A 42 -6.69 -15.12 1.08
N PHE A 43 -6.46 -13.87 1.47
CA PHE A 43 -5.58 -13.51 2.57
C PHE A 43 -6.40 -12.82 3.64
N SER A 44 -6.92 -13.62 4.59
CA SER A 44 -7.69 -13.18 5.75
C SER A 44 -8.75 -12.13 5.41
N ASP A 45 -8.36 -10.87 5.48
CA ASP A 45 -9.13 -9.66 5.41
C ASP A 45 -9.25 -9.06 3.99
N ILE A 46 -8.53 -9.66 3.03
CA ILE A 46 -8.79 -9.55 1.58
C ILE A 46 -9.13 -10.94 1.01
N ASN A 47 -10.42 -11.24 0.88
CA ASN A 47 -10.87 -12.51 0.32
C ASN A 47 -11.63 -12.28 -0.97
N ILE A 48 -11.00 -12.61 -2.11
CA ILE A 48 -11.60 -12.41 -3.44
C ILE A 48 -12.94 -13.13 -3.63
N GLN A 49 -13.23 -14.18 -2.84
CA GLN A 49 -14.53 -14.86 -2.86
C GLN A 49 -15.66 -14.00 -2.29
N ASN A 50 -15.32 -13.05 -1.41
CA ASN A 50 -16.28 -12.17 -0.74
C ASN A 50 -16.50 -10.85 -1.50
N GLY A 51 -15.67 -10.53 -2.49
CA GLY A 51 -15.75 -9.29 -3.25
C GLY A 51 -14.45 -8.96 -3.97
N ARG A 52 -14.45 -7.87 -4.75
CA ARG A 52 -13.22 -7.33 -5.38
C ARG A 52 -12.75 -6.02 -4.78
N GLU A 53 -13.51 -5.44 -3.86
CA GLU A 53 -13.21 -4.18 -3.20
C GLU A 53 -13.49 -4.30 -1.70
N PHE A 54 -12.57 -3.80 -0.89
CA PHE A 54 -12.61 -3.90 0.56
C PHE A 54 -12.19 -2.57 1.17
N GLU A 55 -12.88 -2.14 2.23
CA GLU A 55 -12.52 -0.96 3.03
C GLU A 55 -12.21 -1.38 4.47
N GLN A 56 -11.21 -0.75 5.07
CA GLN A 56 -10.81 -0.96 6.46
C GLN A 56 -10.39 0.36 7.13
N ASP A 57 -10.58 0.42 8.45
CA ASP A 57 -10.10 1.49 9.32
C ASP A 57 -8.60 1.38 9.63
N LYS A 58 -7.98 0.25 9.29
CA LYS A 58 -6.54 -0.01 9.41
C LYS A 58 -5.99 -0.59 8.11
N ILE A 59 -4.67 -0.60 7.97
CA ILE A 59 -4.05 -1.22 6.80
C ILE A 59 -4.34 -2.73 6.78
N PHE A 60 -4.65 -3.27 5.61
CA PHE A 60 -4.83 -4.70 5.42
C PHE A 60 -3.62 -5.48 5.92
N ASN A 61 -3.86 -6.61 6.60
CA ASN A 61 -2.80 -7.40 7.21
C ASN A 61 -1.73 -7.85 6.20
N VAL A 62 -2.13 -8.14 4.97
CA VAL A 62 -1.19 -8.54 3.92
C VAL A 62 -0.20 -7.42 3.53
N PHE A 63 -0.59 -6.16 3.75
CA PHE A 63 0.21 -4.98 3.42
C PHE A 63 0.80 -4.32 4.67
N SER A 64 0.48 -4.80 5.88
CA SER A 64 0.97 -4.21 7.12
C SER A 64 2.49 -4.31 7.21
N PHE A 65 3.10 -3.23 7.70
CA PHE A 65 4.45 -3.25 8.21
C PHE A 65 4.33 -3.49 9.72
N ASP A 66 4.66 -4.70 10.15
CA ASP A 66 4.44 -5.14 11.53
C ASP A 66 5.32 -4.33 12.50
N ASP A 67 4.83 -4.17 13.74
CA ASP A 67 5.57 -3.49 14.80
C ASP A 67 6.88 -4.24 15.07
N SER A 68 7.97 -3.61 14.66
CA SER A 68 9.30 -4.20 14.67
C SER A 68 10.33 -3.13 14.99
N PHE A 69 11.51 -3.56 15.43
CA PHE A 69 12.65 -2.66 15.64
C PHE A 69 12.92 -1.80 14.39
N VAL A 70 12.83 -2.42 13.20
CA VAL A 70 13.00 -1.75 11.92
C VAL A 70 11.94 -0.65 11.71
N LYS A 71 10.68 -0.90 12.08
CA LYS A 71 9.61 0.10 12.00
C LYS A 71 9.95 1.33 12.85
N ASN A 72 10.37 1.11 14.10
CA ASN A 72 10.72 2.20 15.03
C ASN A 72 11.93 2.99 14.55
N GLN A 73 12.93 2.32 13.98
CA GLN A 73 14.08 2.97 13.37
C GLN A 73 13.67 3.86 12.20
N LEU A 74 12.88 3.33 11.26
CA LEU A 74 12.38 4.11 10.12
C LEU A 74 11.47 5.28 10.55
N MET A 75 10.66 5.09 11.60
CA MET A 75 9.88 6.17 12.20
C MET A 75 10.76 7.28 12.77
N THR A 76 11.92 6.93 13.34
CA THR A 76 12.91 7.90 13.83
C THR A 76 13.58 8.63 12.67
N GLU A 77 14.10 7.88 11.70
CA GLU A 77 14.81 8.42 10.54
C GLU A 77 13.95 9.40 9.71
N HIS A 78 12.63 9.16 9.68
CA HIS A 78 11.67 9.97 8.94
C HIS A 78 10.81 10.90 9.81
N ASN A 79 11.11 11.05 11.10
CA ASN A 79 10.39 11.93 12.04
C ASN A 79 8.87 11.72 12.08
N LEU A 80 8.43 10.47 12.20
CA LEU A 80 7.02 10.07 12.11
C LEU A 80 6.30 9.90 13.46
N PHE A 81 6.94 10.19 14.59
CA PHE A 81 6.41 9.88 15.93
C PHE A 81 5.13 10.66 16.36
N GLY A 82 4.65 11.60 15.56
CA GLY A 82 3.36 12.28 15.75
C GLY A 82 2.27 11.87 14.76
N LYS A 83 2.53 10.86 13.93
CA LYS A 83 1.62 10.39 12.88
C LYS A 83 0.78 9.21 13.38
N SER A 84 -0.44 9.10 12.87
CA SER A 84 -1.26 7.92 13.12
C SER A 84 -0.61 6.67 12.51
N ASP A 85 -0.94 5.47 13.01
CA ASP A 85 -0.39 4.23 12.44
C ASP A 85 -0.68 4.14 10.93
N ASN A 86 -1.89 4.49 10.48
CA ASN A 86 -2.22 4.48 9.06
C ASN A 86 -1.38 5.45 8.23
N GLU A 87 -1.09 6.66 8.73
CA GLU A 87 -0.19 7.59 8.06
C GLU A 87 1.23 7.00 7.95
N VAL A 88 1.73 6.35 9.00
CA VAL A 88 3.03 5.66 9.01
C VAL A 88 3.03 4.49 8.03
N GLN A 89 1.99 3.67 8.03
CA GLN A 89 1.82 2.53 7.12
C GLN A 89 1.80 2.99 5.67
N TRP A 90 1.06 4.06 5.36
CA TRP A 90 1.03 4.63 4.02
C TRP A 90 2.39 5.19 3.60
N PHE A 91 3.07 5.92 4.49
CA PHE A 91 4.39 6.48 4.22
C PHE A 91 5.39 5.39 3.81
N PHE A 92 5.42 4.25 4.49
CA PHE A 92 6.30 3.15 4.11
C PHE A 92 5.97 2.55 2.74
N LYS A 93 4.69 2.55 2.33
CA LYS A 93 4.28 2.03 1.02
C LYS A 93 4.74 3.00 -0.07
N GLU A 94 4.66 4.31 0.17
CA GLU A 94 5.24 5.33 -0.70
C GLU A 94 6.77 5.21 -0.79
N LEU A 95 7.45 4.93 0.32
CA LEU A 95 8.90 4.72 0.35
C LEU A 95 9.31 3.46 -0.44
N CYS A 96 8.60 2.34 -0.26
CA CYS A 96 8.80 1.12 -1.04
C CYS A 96 8.57 1.37 -2.53
N ALA A 97 7.51 2.10 -2.88
CA ALA A 97 7.23 2.45 -4.28
C ALA A 97 8.33 3.33 -4.89
N LYS A 98 8.85 4.31 -4.14
CA LYS A 98 9.94 5.19 -4.59
C LYS A 98 11.24 4.42 -4.83
N ASN A 99 11.56 3.49 -3.94
CA ASN A 99 12.83 2.76 -3.98
C ASN A 99 12.75 1.48 -4.82
N ASN A 100 11.58 1.16 -5.39
CA ASN A 100 11.28 -0.10 -6.05
C ASN A 100 11.67 -1.32 -5.20
N THR A 101 11.43 -1.23 -3.89
CA THR A 101 11.73 -2.31 -2.95
C THR A 101 10.50 -3.14 -2.66
N LEU A 102 10.73 -4.42 -2.38
CA LEU A 102 9.69 -5.32 -1.91
C LEU A 102 9.23 -4.85 -0.54
N SER A 103 7.91 -4.68 -0.38
CA SER A 103 7.30 -4.50 0.92
C SER A 103 7.21 -5.83 1.65
N CYS A 104 6.71 -5.78 2.89
CA CYS A 104 6.29 -6.95 3.66
C CYS A 104 5.44 -7.90 2.81
N ARG A 105 5.70 -9.20 3.00
CA ARG A 105 4.89 -10.32 2.48
C ARG A 105 4.83 -10.44 0.96
N GLY A 106 5.81 -9.91 0.23
CA GLY A 106 6.01 -10.26 -1.19
C GLY A 106 5.30 -9.36 -2.19
N PHE A 107 4.95 -8.13 -1.82
CA PHE A 107 4.30 -7.18 -2.72
C PHE A 107 5.20 -5.99 -3.05
N TYR A 108 5.10 -5.53 -4.29
CA TYR A 108 5.65 -4.26 -4.75
C TYR A 108 4.54 -3.22 -4.84
N PHE A 109 4.92 -1.96 -4.66
CA PHE A 109 4.03 -0.82 -4.86
C PHE A 109 4.58 0.05 -5.99
N LYS A 110 3.71 0.61 -6.83
CA LYS A 110 4.09 1.58 -7.86
C LYS A 110 3.13 2.77 -7.80
N LYS A 111 3.65 3.98 -7.93
CA LYS A 111 2.79 5.17 -8.04
C LYS A 111 1.94 5.10 -9.30
N ILE A 112 0.68 5.49 -9.18
CA ILE A 112 -0.23 5.58 -10.32
C ILE A 112 -0.07 6.97 -10.93
N GLY A 113 0.24 7.05 -12.23
CA GLY A 113 0.34 8.31 -12.96
C GLY A 113 1.74 8.88 -13.18
N GLU A 114 2.81 8.19 -12.76
CA GLU A 114 4.15 8.50 -13.28
C GLU A 114 4.28 7.86 -14.66
N ASN A 115 3.93 8.62 -15.70
CA ASN A 115 4.55 8.43 -17.01
C ASN A 115 6.06 8.48 -16.75
N VAL A 116 6.71 7.31 -16.74
CA VAL A 116 8.16 7.23 -16.80
C VAL A 116 8.51 7.84 -18.15
N CYS A 117 8.81 9.14 -18.18
CA CYS A 117 9.60 9.73 -19.25
C CYS A 117 10.92 8.96 -19.22
N LYS A 118 11.02 7.92 -20.04
CA LYS A 118 12.30 7.37 -20.45
C LYS A 118 13.02 8.53 -21.12
N ILE A 119 14.01 9.07 -20.43
CA ILE A 119 14.99 9.94 -21.06
C ILE A 119 15.76 8.99 -21.98
N ASN A 120 15.55 9.13 -23.28
CA ASN A 120 16.34 8.48 -24.32
C ASN A 120 17.78 8.99 -24.28
#